data_AF-Q2BYB9-F1
#
_entry.id   AF-Q2BYB9-F1
#
_cell.length_a   1.000
_cell.length_b   1.000
_cell.length_c   1.000
_cell.angle_alpha   90.00
_cell.angle_beta   90.00
_cell.angle_gamma   90.00
#
_symmetry.space_group_name_H-M   'P 1'
#
loop_
_entity.id
_entity.type
_entity.pdbx_description
1 polymer ?
#
loop_
_entity_poly.entity_id
_entity_poly.type
_entity_poly.pdbx_seq_one_letter_code
_entity_poly.pdbx_strand_id
1 'polypeptide(L)'
;MAIFTKKFCCKNSRIFNKKLMMLSKNKINFRNEVIHKGKNSGKEQALNYGQTVLDVIRPLLSNFKNNFSESVSEAVFNHLRGCIKDSDDGVTILSINTIISITENSKKGH
;
A
#
# COMPACT_ATOMS: atom_id res chain seq x y z
N MET A 1 -23.36 7.38 -4.80
CA MET A 1 -22.10 7.38 -5.57
C MET A 1 -21.10 8.31 -4.90
N ALA A 2 -20.36 7.82 -3.89
CA ALA A 2 -19.34 8.59 -3.20
C ALA A 2 -17.98 7.92 -3.43
N ILE A 3 -17.27 8.41 -4.45
CA ILE A 3 -15.95 7.89 -4.83
C ILE A 3 -14.92 8.53 -3.91
N PHE A 4 -14.23 7.68 -3.15
CA PHE A 4 -12.93 7.87 -2.51
C PHE A 4 -12.22 9.21 -2.81
N THR A 5 -12.32 10.17 -1.89
CA THR A 5 -11.43 11.33 -1.83
C THR A 5 -10.72 11.41 -0.48
N LYS A 6 -10.09 10.31 -0.06
CA LYS A 6 -9.07 10.40 1.01
C LYS A 6 -7.77 10.88 0.38
N LYS A 7 -7.66 12.20 0.27
CA LYS A 7 -6.42 12.91 -0.02
C LYS A 7 -5.42 12.55 1.09
N PHE A 8 -4.53 11.60 0.82
CA PHE A 8 -3.38 11.34 1.69
C PHE A 8 -2.49 12.58 1.67
N CYS A 9 -2.76 13.50 2.60
CA CYS A 9 -1.94 14.66 2.83
C CYS A 9 -0.69 14.19 3.58
N CYS A 10 0.42 14.05 2.86
CA CYS A 10 1.75 13.90 3.46
C CYS A 10 2.12 15.20 4.17
N LYS A 11 1.71 15.34 5.43
CA LYS A 11 2.30 16.32 6.35
C LYS A 11 3.05 15.56 7.42
N ASN A 12 4.37 15.75 7.43
CA ASN A 12 5.32 15.32 8.46
C ASN A 12 5.42 13.81 8.75
N SER A 13 6.25 13.12 7.96
CA SER A 13 6.99 11.98 8.51
C SER A 13 8.46 12.08 8.09
N ARG A 14 9.36 11.99 9.08
CA ARG A 14 10.83 12.08 8.89
C ARG A 14 11.39 10.93 8.02
N ILE A 15 10.56 9.94 7.69
CA ILE A 15 10.85 8.79 6.83
C ILE A 15 11.02 9.22 5.35
N PHE A 16 10.40 10.34 4.93
CA PHE A 16 10.47 10.85 3.55
C PHE A 16 11.62 11.84 3.28
N ASN A 17 12.49 12.12 4.25
CA ASN A 17 13.62 13.04 4.04
C ASN A 17 14.70 12.49 3.11
N LYS A 18 14.68 11.18 2.80
CA LYS A 18 15.47 10.63 1.70
C LYS A 18 14.73 10.93 0.40
N LYS A 19 15.29 11.82 -0.43
CA LYS A 19 14.74 12.17 -1.75
C LYS A 19 14.38 10.88 -2.49
N LEU A 20 13.09 10.58 -2.55
CA LEU A 20 12.59 9.44 -3.32
C LEU A 20 13.01 9.67 -4.77
N MET A 21 13.56 8.64 -5.41
CA MET A 21 13.77 8.68 -6.86
C MET A 21 12.42 8.87 -7.52
N MET A 22 12.08 10.13 -7.85
CA MET A 22 10.92 10.42 -8.66
C MET A 22 11.11 9.74 -10.01
N LEU A 23 10.05 9.10 -10.51
CA LEU A 23 10.02 8.58 -11.87
C LEU A 23 10.41 9.69 -12.84
N SER A 24 11.20 9.34 -13.85
CA SER A 24 11.57 10.31 -14.88
C SER A 24 10.31 10.82 -15.59
N LYS A 25 10.37 12.06 -16.09
CA LYS A 25 9.23 12.71 -16.78
C LYS A 25 8.65 11.84 -17.91
N ASN A 26 9.50 11.09 -18.60
CA ASN A 26 9.10 10.18 -19.67
C ASN A 26 8.20 9.03 -19.17
N LYS A 27 8.51 8.47 -17.99
CA LYS A 27 7.70 7.41 -17.36
C LYS A 27 6.36 7.96 -16.87
N ILE A 28 6.35 9.17 -16.31
CA ILE A 28 5.10 9.85 -15.90
C ILE A 28 4.21 10.12 -17.11
N ASN A 29 4.79 10.63 -18.21
CA ASN A 29 4.05 10.85 -19.45
C ASN A 29 3.51 9.54 -20.02
N PHE A 30 4.32 8.48 -20.06
CA PHE A 30 3.87 7.15 -20.47
C PHE A 30 2.66 6.67 -19.65
N ARG A 31 2.71 6.78 -18.31
CA ARG A 31 1.57 6.49 -17.42
C ARG A 31 0.33 7.28 -17.82
N ASN A 32 0.49 8.57 -18.06
CA ASN A 32 -0.63 9.45 -18.41
C ASN A 32 -1.23 9.09 -19.76
N GLU A 33 -0.42 8.73 -20.75
CA GLU A 33 -0.92 8.32 -22.06
C GLU A 33 -1.66 6.99 -22.02
N VAL A 34 -1.14 6.01 -21.28
CA VAL A 34 -1.82 4.70 -21.15
C VAL A 34 -3.15 4.87 -20.42
N ILE A 35 -3.17 5.59 -19.29
CA ILE A 35 -4.37 5.71 -18.44
C ILE A 35 -5.42 6.67 -19.03
N HIS A 36 -5.00 7.84 -19.52
CA HIS A 36 -5.93 8.89 -19.92
C HIS A 36 -6.19 8.96 -21.42
N LYS A 37 -5.26 8.47 -22.25
CA LYS A 37 -5.43 8.48 -23.71
C LYS A 37 -5.70 7.10 -24.30
N GLY A 38 -5.80 6.05 -23.48
CA GLY A 38 -6.01 4.68 -23.94
C GLY A 38 -4.87 4.15 -24.81
N LYS A 39 -3.65 4.69 -24.67
CA LYS A 39 -2.49 4.25 -25.44
C LYS A 39 -2.21 2.78 -25.13
N ASN A 40 -2.26 1.92 -26.14
CA ASN A 40 -1.88 0.53 -25.95
C ASN A 40 -0.36 0.42 -25.74
N SER A 41 0.05 -0.09 -24.59
CA SER A 41 1.46 -0.32 -24.31
C SER A 41 1.90 -1.67 -24.84
N GLY A 42 3.00 -1.71 -25.58
CA GLY A 42 3.66 -2.99 -25.91
C GLY A 42 4.12 -3.71 -24.63
N LYS A 43 4.21 -5.04 -24.71
CA LYS A 43 4.61 -5.91 -23.58
C LYS A 43 5.88 -5.44 -22.88
N GLU A 44 6.92 -5.14 -23.67
CA GLU A 44 8.21 -4.70 -23.14
C GLU A 44 8.13 -3.33 -22.43
N GLN A 45 7.36 -2.39 -22.99
CA GLN A 45 7.17 -1.07 -22.39
C GLN A 45 6.43 -1.16 -21.04
N ALA A 46 5.40 -2.01 -20.98
CA ALA A 46 4.66 -2.28 -19.75
C ALA A 46 5.56 -2.93 -18.69
N LEU A 47 6.34 -3.95 -19.06
CA LEU A 47 7.28 -4.62 -18.16
C LEU A 47 8.35 -3.65 -17.63
N ASN A 48 8.96 -2.86 -18.52
CA ASN A 48 9.99 -1.91 -18.15
C ASN A 48 9.44 -0.82 -17.21
N TYR A 49 8.24 -0.29 -17.51
CA TYR A 49 7.57 0.66 -16.61
C TYR A 49 7.27 0.03 -15.25
N GLY A 50 6.71 -1.18 -15.23
CA GLY A 50 6.42 -1.93 -14.00
C GLY A 50 7.66 -2.16 -13.15
N GLN A 51 8.77 -2.58 -13.77
CA GLN A 51 10.05 -2.77 -13.08
C GLN A 51 10.56 -1.46 -12.48
N THR A 52 10.50 -0.36 -13.25
CA THR A 52 10.89 0.97 -12.76
C THR A 52 10.10 1.37 -11.51
N VAL A 53 8.79 1.08 -11.47
CA VAL A 53 7.94 1.35 -10.29
C VAL A 53 8.33 0.46 -9.11
N LEU A 54 8.57 -0.83 -9.36
CA LEU A 54 8.98 -1.77 -8.31
C LEU A 54 10.32 -1.39 -7.69
N ASP A 55 11.27 -0.90 -8.48
CA ASP A 55 12.58 -0.47 -7.99
C ASP A 55 12.48 0.73 -7.04
N VAL A 56 11.44 1.56 -7.18
CA VAL A 56 11.14 2.65 -6.24
C VAL A 56 10.43 2.16 -4.99
N ILE A 57 9.46 1.25 -5.13
CA ILE A 57 8.59 0.84 -4.01
C ILE A 57 9.28 -0.19 -3.09
N ARG A 58 10.03 -1.15 -3.65
CA ARG A 58 10.63 -2.26 -2.89
C ARG A 58 11.56 -1.79 -1.75
N PRO A 59 12.47 -0.82 -1.96
CA PRO A 59 13.32 -0.32 -0.88
C PRO A 59 12.51 0.33 0.25
N LEU A 60 11.41 1.00 -0.09
CA LEU A 60 10.52 1.62 0.90
C LEU A 60 9.81 0.55 1.73
N LEU A 61 9.23 -0.46 1.07
CA LEU A 61 8.58 -1.57 1.76
C LEU A 61 9.56 -2.33 2.67
N SER A 62 10.79 -2.55 2.20
CA SER A 62 11.84 -3.16 3.03
C SER A 62 12.17 -2.30 4.24
N ASN A 63 12.30 -0.98 4.05
CA ASN A 63 12.55 -0.04 5.15
C ASN A 63 11.39 -0.02 6.15
N PHE A 64 10.13 -0.06 5.69
CA PHE A 64 8.95 -0.15 6.55
C PHE A 64 8.93 -1.45 7.34
N LYS A 65 9.20 -2.59 6.69
CA LYS A 65 9.23 -3.89 7.36
C LYS A 65 10.33 -3.96 8.42
N ASN A 66 11.51 -3.40 8.17
CA ASN A 66 12.64 -3.55 9.09
C ASN A 66 12.60 -2.58 10.26
N ASN A 67 12.11 -1.35 10.05
CA ASN A 67 12.18 -0.29 11.07
C ASN A 67 10.84 -0.01 11.76
N PHE A 68 9.72 -0.48 11.17
CA PHE A 68 8.37 -0.16 11.65
C PHE A 68 7.46 -1.40 11.64
N SER A 69 8.02 -2.61 11.70
CA SER A 69 7.26 -3.87 11.68
C SER A 69 6.11 -3.87 12.68
N GLU A 70 6.37 -3.45 13.92
CA GLU A 70 5.38 -3.42 14.99
C GLU A 70 4.27 -2.40 14.71
N SER A 71 4.62 -1.15 14.39
CA SER A 71 3.64 -0.10 14.09
C SER A 71 2.81 -0.42 12.82
N VAL A 72 3.43 -1.06 11.82
CA VAL A 72 2.72 -1.53 10.62
C VAL A 72 1.76 -2.66 10.97
N SER A 73 2.21 -3.63 11.77
CA SER A 73 1.35 -4.72 12.25
C SER A 73 0.16 -4.19 13.05
N GLU A 74 0.39 -3.24 13.95
CA GLU A 74 -0.66 -2.60 14.74
C GLU A 74 -1.64 -1.80 13.87
N ALA A 75 -1.14 -1.02 12.90
CA ALA A 75 -1.99 -0.29 11.97
C ALA A 75 -2.87 -1.22 11.12
N VAL A 76 -2.30 -2.32 10.62
CA VAL A 76 -3.03 -3.35 9.87
C VAL A 76 -4.09 -4.00 10.76
N PHE A 77 -3.71 -4.39 11.98
CA PHE A 77 -4.63 -4.99 12.94
C PHE A 77 -5.81 -4.05 13.28
N ASN A 78 -5.53 -2.78 13.56
CA ASN A 78 -6.56 -1.77 13.84
C ASN A 78 -7.47 -1.53 12.64
N HIS A 79 -6.92 -1.53 11.43
CA HIS A 79 -7.72 -1.43 10.19
C HIS A 79 -8.65 -2.63 10.03
N LEU A 80 -8.12 -3.85 10.16
CA LEU A 80 -8.88 -5.10 10.09
C LEU A 80 -10.01 -5.13 11.14
N ARG A 81 -9.72 -4.71 12.38
CA ARG A 81 -10.71 -4.58 13.45
C ARG A 81 -11.79 -3.54 13.13
N GLY A 82 -11.43 -2.44 12.45
CA GLY A 82 -12.38 -1.44 11.97
C GLY A 82 -13.29 -1.99 10.88
N CYS A 83 -12.74 -2.72 9.90
CA CYS A 83 -13.52 -3.32 8.82
C CYS A 83 -14.59 -4.30 9.31
N ILE A 84 -14.33 -5.04 10.40
CA ILE A 84 -15.32 -5.94 11.02
C ILE A 84 -16.50 -5.16 11.62
N LYS A 85 -16.27 -3.96 12.16
CA LYS A 85 -17.33 -3.15 12.77
C LYS A 85 -18.27 -2.54 11.73
N ASP A 86 -17.78 -2.32 10.52
CA ASP A 86 -18.52 -1.67 9.43
C ASP A 86 -19.19 -2.67 8.46
N SER A 87 -18.92 -3.98 8.59
CA SER A 87 -19.55 -5.03 7.78
C SER A 87 -20.78 -5.61 8.50
N ASP A 88 -21.96 -5.10 8.18
CA ASP A 88 -23.25 -5.63 8.66
C ASP A 88 -23.61 -6.98 7.99
N ASP A 89 -23.02 -7.26 6.82
CA ASP A 89 -23.17 -8.52 6.10
C ASP A 89 -21.99 -9.46 6.39
N GLY A 90 -22.27 -10.58 7.08
CA GLY A 90 -21.32 -11.57 7.60
C GLY A 90 -20.42 -12.31 6.59
N VAL A 91 -20.18 -11.78 5.39
CA VAL A 91 -19.53 -12.47 4.27
C VAL A 91 -18.10 -11.97 4.03
N THR A 92 -17.26 -11.95 5.06
CA THR A 92 -15.77 -12.08 4.99
C THR A 92 -15.08 -12.11 6.37
N ILE A 93 -15.86 -12.24 7.45
CA ILE A 93 -15.39 -11.96 8.82
C ILE A 93 -14.52 -13.09 9.41
N LEU A 94 -14.72 -14.35 8.97
CA LEU A 94 -14.03 -15.52 9.55
C LEU A 94 -12.51 -15.47 9.40
N SER A 95 -11.98 -15.06 8.25
CA SER A 95 -10.54 -14.96 8.01
C SER A 95 -9.92 -13.79 8.77
N ILE A 96 -10.63 -12.65 8.84
CA ILE A 96 -10.16 -11.46 9.56
C ILE A 96 -10.12 -11.72 11.07
N ASN A 97 -11.19 -12.30 11.64
CA ASN A 97 -11.23 -12.67 13.06
C ASN A 97 -10.11 -13.66 13.43
N THR A 98 -9.83 -14.63 12.55
CA THR A 98 -8.75 -15.59 12.77
C THR A 98 -7.38 -14.91 12.76
N ILE A 99 -7.13 -14.00 11.80
CA ILE A 99 -5.88 -13.21 11.73
C ILE A 99 -5.70 -12.36 13.00
N ILE A 100 -6.76 -11.73 13.48
CA ILE A 100 -6.76 -10.93 14.70
C ILE A 100 -6.42 -11.80 15.91
N SER A 101 -7.15 -12.90 16.12
CA SER A 101 -6.94 -13.80 17.26
C SER A 101 -5.52 -14.38 17.30
N ILE A 102 -4.98 -14.79 16.14
CA ILE A 102 -3.59 -15.30 16.06
C ILE A 102 -2.60 -14.19 16.44
N THR A 103 -2.81 -12.97 15.93
CA THR A 103 -1.95 -11.81 16.20
C THR A 103 -1.97 -11.42 17.68
N GLU A 104 -3.13 -11.47 18.34
CA GLU A 104 -3.24 -11.19 19.79
C GLU A 104 -2.54 -12.26 20.64
N ASN A 105 -2.68 -13.53 20.29
CA ASN A 105 -2.04 -14.64 21.01
C ASN A 105 -0.52 -14.60 20.88
N SER A 106 0.01 -14.22 19.72
CA SER A 106 1.45 -14.01 19.54
C SER A 106 2.04 -12.88 20.39
N LYS A 107 1.22 -11.91 20.84
CA LYS A 107 1.66 -10.80 21.70
C LYS A 107 1.66 -11.13 23.20
N LYS A 108 0.94 -12.17 23.63
CA LYS A 108 0.80 -12.56 25.06
C LYS A 108 1.85 -13.55 25.55
N GLY A 109 2.73 -14.03 24.66
CA GLY A 109 3.77 -15.02 24.96
C GLY A 109 5.15 -14.45 25.30
N HIS A 110 5.26 -13.16 25.61
CA HIS A 110 6.47 -12.50 26.08
C HIS A 110 6.32 -11.97 27.49
#